data_AF-A0A0B7C0U5-F1
#
_entry.id   AF-A0A0B7C0U5-F1
#
_cell.length_a   1.000
_cell.length_b   1.000
_cell.length_c   1.000
_cell.angle_alpha   90.00
_cell.angle_beta   90.00
_cell.angle_gamma   90.00
#
_symmetry.space_group_name_H-M   'P 1'
#
loop_
_entity.id
_entity.type
_entity.pdbx_description
1 polymer ?
#
loop_
_entity_poly.entity_id
_entity_poly.type
_entity_poly.pdbx_seq_one_letter_code
_entity_poly.pdbx_strand_id
1 'polypeptide(L)'
;AKRRVYLPMEVLAKHKVSQEDILRGKNSQPVKDSVFDLASLANQHLEKARSLQKLLPDKTYLVFLNARICDHYLKNLQKVDFHIFDGKLQWKNPLLPYHMYINKLRRKF
;
A
#
# COMPACT_ATOMS: atom_id res chain seq x y z
N ALA A 1 -0.80 24.36 0.37
CA ALA A 1 -0.47 22.92 0.48
C ALA A 1 1.04 22.72 0.33
N LYS A 2 1.70 21.97 1.22
CA LYS A 2 3.14 21.65 1.07
C LYS A 2 3.31 20.72 -0.15
N ARG A 3 3.89 21.22 -1.26
CA ARG A 3 4.14 20.45 -2.49
C ARG A 3 5.26 19.44 -2.28
N ARG A 4 4.94 18.29 -1.66
CA ARG A 4 5.91 17.24 -1.34
C ARG A 4 5.54 15.96 -2.08
N VAL A 5 6.52 15.40 -2.79
CA VAL A 5 6.42 14.08 -3.43
C VAL A 5 7.38 13.15 -2.68
N TYR A 6 6.85 12.06 -2.13
CA TYR A 6 7.62 11.08 -1.36
C TYR A 6 8.04 9.86 -2.19
N LEU A 7 7.68 9.84 -3.47
CA LEU A 7 8.07 8.78 -4.39
C LEU A 7 9.58 8.87 -4.67
N PRO A 8 10.32 7.75 -4.59
CA PRO A 8 11.73 7.73 -4.89
C PRO A 8 11.98 8.24 -6.31
N MET A 9 12.96 9.13 -6.46
CA MET A 9 13.29 9.73 -7.75
C MET A 9 13.71 8.69 -8.80
N GLU A 10 14.36 7.61 -8.35
CA GLU A 10 14.77 6.50 -9.20
C GLU A 10 13.57 5.83 -9.90
N VAL A 11 12.47 5.60 -9.16
CA VAL A 11 11.26 4.97 -9.71
C VAL A 11 10.56 5.92 -10.69
N LEU A 12 10.55 7.23 -10.39
CA LEU A 12 9.97 8.24 -11.28
C LEU A 12 10.78 8.39 -12.58
N ALA A 13 12.10 8.45 -12.48
CA ALA A 13 13.00 8.55 -13.61
C ALA A 13 12.91 7.33 -14.53
N LYS A 14 12.80 6.11 -13.96
CA LYS A 14 12.62 4.86 -14.70
C LYS A 14 11.41 4.90 -15.63
N HIS A 15 10.31 5.51 -15.20
CA HIS A 15 9.07 5.62 -15.96
C HIS A 15 8.93 6.97 -16.70
N LYS A 16 9.97 7.81 -16.71
CA LYS A 16 9.93 9.15 -17.33
C LYS A 16 8.80 10.03 -16.79
N VAL A 17 8.50 9.91 -15.50
CA VAL A 17 7.48 10.69 -14.79
C VAL A 17 8.14 11.86 -14.06
N SER A 18 7.63 13.08 -14.24
CA SER A 18 8.08 14.22 -13.45
C SER A 18 7.34 14.31 -12.11
N GLN A 19 7.96 14.92 -11.09
CA GLN A 19 7.26 15.22 -9.84
C GLN A 19 6.06 16.14 -10.07
N GLU A 20 6.12 17.00 -11.10
CA GLU A 20 5.04 17.90 -11.44
C GLU A 20 3.82 17.15 -11.98
N ASP A 21 4.00 16.09 -12.78
CA ASP A 21 2.90 15.25 -13.25
C ASP A 21 2.11 14.67 -12.07
N ILE A 22 2.80 14.29 -10.99
CA ILE A 22 2.17 13.77 -9.77
C ILE A 22 1.48 14.88 -8.98
N LEU A 23 2.13 16.04 -8.83
CA LEU A 23 1.54 17.19 -8.13
C LEU A 23 0.29 17.72 -8.84
N ARG A 24 0.22 17.59 -10.17
CA ARG A 24 -0.94 17.97 -10.99
C ARG A 24 -2.05 16.90 -11.01
N GLY A 25 -1.83 15.73 -10.41
CA GLY A 25 -2.83 14.67 -10.37
C GLY A 25 -2.99 13.93 -11.71
N LYS A 26 -1.95 13.89 -12.55
CA LYS A 26 -2.05 13.29 -13.89
C LYS A 26 -2.20 11.77 -13.78
N ASN A 27 -3.21 11.24 -14.46
CA ASN A 27 -3.48 9.80 -14.53
C ASN A 27 -2.94 9.16 -15.82
N SER A 28 -1.69 9.47 -16.17
CA SER A 28 -1.05 8.87 -17.35
C SER A 28 -0.51 7.48 -17.03
N GLN A 29 -0.46 6.58 -18.02
CA GLN A 29 0.06 5.22 -17.85
C GLN A 29 1.44 5.17 -17.15
N PRO A 30 2.42 6.02 -17.48
CA PRO A 30 3.72 5.98 -16.80
C PRO A 30 3.65 6.28 -15.29
N VAL A 31 2.66 7.09 -14.85
CA VAL A 31 2.42 7.35 -13.43
C VAL A 31 1.89 6.09 -12.75
N LYS A 32 0.93 5.40 -13.37
CA LYS A 32 0.42 4.12 -12.86
C LYS A 32 1.53 3.06 -12.79
N ASP A 33 2.38 2.97 -13.79
CA ASP A 33 3.50 2.03 -13.83
C ASP A 33 4.51 2.33 -12.71
N SER A 34 4.81 3.61 -12.46
CA SER A 34 5.69 4.01 -11.35
C SER A 34 5.10 3.67 -9.97
N VAL A 35 3.78 3.79 -9.82
CA VAL A 35 3.06 3.39 -8.61
C VAL A 35 3.02 1.88 -8.48
N PHE A 36 2.83 1.15 -9.58
CA PHE A 36 2.82 -0.31 -9.63
C PHE A 36 4.16 -0.88 -9.16
N ASP A 37 5.27 -0.35 -9.65
CA ASP A 37 6.61 -0.77 -9.24
C ASP A 37 6.81 -0.60 -7.72
N LEU A 38 6.39 0.54 -7.18
CA LEU A 38 6.51 0.79 -5.74
C LEU A 38 5.55 -0.08 -4.92
N ALA A 39 4.31 -0.27 -5.38
CA ALA A 39 3.32 -1.12 -4.73
C ALA A 39 3.78 -2.59 -4.72
N SER A 40 4.45 -3.03 -5.79
CA SER A 40 5.03 -4.36 -5.89
C SER A 40 6.15 -4.56 -4.89
N LEU A 41 7.05 -3.58 -4.75
CA LEU A 41 8.09 -3.58 -3.73
C LEU A 41 7.50 -3.63 -2.31
N ALA A 42 6.48 -2.81 -2.04
CA ALA A 42 5.78 -2.82 -0.75
C ALA A 42 5.13 -4.18 -0.45
N ASN A 43 4.53 -4.83 -1.45
CA ASN A 43 3.93 -6.15 -1.30
C ASN A 43 4.99 -7.23 -1.03
N GLN A 44 6.14 -7.18 -1.69
CA GLN A 44 7.27 -8.08 -1.41
C GLN A 44 7.77 -7.95 0.04
N HIS A 45 7.87 -6.73 0.55
CA HIS A 45 8.21 -6.50 1.96
C HIS A 45 7.16 -7.07 2.91
N LEU A 46 5.88 -6.97 2.54
CA LEU A 46 4.76 -7.51 3.34
C LEU A 46 4.81 -9.04 3.38
N GLU A 47 5.01 -9.70 2.23
CA GLU A 47 5.19 -11.15 2.16
C GLU A 47 6.41 -11.64 2.95
N LYS A 48 7.52 -10.91 2.88
CA LYS A 48 8.70 -11.20 3.72
C LYS A 48 8.40 -11.04 5.21
N ALA A 49 7.63 -10.03 5.61
CA ALA A 49 7.22 -9.88 7.00
C ALA A 49 6.32 -11.05 7.46
N ARG A 50 5.41 -11.53 6.60
CA ARG A 50 4.57 -12.71 6.85
C ARG A 50 5.41 -13.99 7.02
N SER A 51 6.45 -14.18 6.22
CA SER A 51 7.31 -15.37 6.34
C SER A 51 8.11 -15.38 7.65
N LEU A 52 8.55 -14.20 8.12
CA LEU A 52 9.25 -14.04 9.40
C LEU A 52 8.37 -14.26 10.63
N GLN A 53 7.05 -14.17 10.50
CA GLN A 53 6.11 -14.41 11.60
C GLN A 53 6.31 -15.79 12.25
N LYS A 54 6.65 -16.81 11.45
CA LYS A 54 6.88 -18.19 11.95
C LYS A 54 8.07 -18.29 12.91
N LEU A 55 8.98 -17.32 12.88
CA LEU A 55 10.19 -17.28 13.70
C LEU A 55 9.98 -16.51 15.02
N LEU A 56 8.82 -15.87 15.20
CA LEU A 56 8.58 -14.97 16.33
C LEU A 56 7.70 -15.62 17.41
N PRO A 57 7.88 -15.25 18.70
CA PRO A 57 7.06 -15.77 19.78
C PRO A 57 5.58 -15.40 19.63
N ASP A 58 4.68 -16.31 20.00
CA ASP A 58 3.22 -16.17 19.87
C ASP A 58 2.64 -14.82 20.34
N LYS A 59 3.23 -14.19 21.35
CA LYS A 59 2.76 -12.90 21.90
C LYS A 59 3.00 -11.70 20.98
N THR A 60 3.84 -11.83 19.96
CA THR A 60 4.20 -10.72 19.03
C THR A 60 3.21 -10.53 17.87
N TYR A 61 2.21 -11.40 17.76
CA TYR A 61 1.22 -11.38 16.68
C TYR A 61 0.54 -10.01 16.49
N LEU A 62 0.38 -9.24 17.57
CA LEU A 62 -0.30 -7.95 17.55
C LEU A 62 0.45 -6.90 16.71
N VAL A 63 1.78 -7.02 16.61
CA VAL A 63 2.61 -6.12 15.80
C VAL A 63 2.27 -6.23 14.31
N PHE A 64 1.90 -7.43 13.85
CA PHE A 64 1.53 -7.71 12.47
C PHE A 64 0.11 -7.25 12.10
N LEU A 65 -0.71 -6.83 13.08
CA LEU A 65 -2.06 -6.35 12.79
C LEU A 65 -2.05 -5.10 11.89
N ASN A 66 -1.02 -4.26 12.02
CA ASN A 66 -0.83 -3.07 11.18
C ASN A 66 -0.47 -3.45 9.73
N ALA A 67 0.22 -4.57 9.50
CA ALA A 67 0.56 -5.04 8.16
C ALA A 67 -0.70 -5.33 7.33
N ARG A 68 -1.78 -5.75 7.99
CA ARG A 68 -3.08 -5.98 7.33
C ARG A 68 -3.70 -4.71 6.76
N ILE A 69 -3.46 -3.56 7.40
CA ILE A 69 -3.94 -2.26 6.90
C ILE A 69 -3.26 -1.96 5.56
N CYS A 70 -1.94 -2.21 5.49
CA CYS A 70 -1.17 -2.07 4.27
C CYS A 70 -1.65 -3.03 3.18
N ASP A 71 -1.88 -4.31 3.51
CA ASP A 71 -2.40 -5.32 2.58
C ASP A 71 -3.75 -4.91 1.99
N HIS A 72 -4.67 -4.42 2.82
CA HIS A 72 -5.97 -3.94 2.36
C HIS A 72 -5.83 -2.73 1.44
N TYR A 73 -4.94 -1.78 1.75
CA TYR A 73 -4.69 -0.62 0.89
C TYR A 73 -4.10 -1.04 -0.46
N LEU A 74 -3.08 -1.90 -0.47
CA LEU A 74 -2.47 -2.40 -1.71
C LEU A 74 -3.47 -3.13 -2.61
N LYS A 75 -4.37 -3.95 -2.02
CA LYS A 75 -5.46 -4.61 -2.77
C LYS A 75 -6.44 -3.61 -3.36
N ASN A 76 -6.78 -2.56 -2.63
CA ASN A 76 -7.65 -1.51 -3.16
C ASN A 76 -6.96 -0.70 -4.26
N LEU A 77 -5.66 -0.44 -4.13
CA LEU A 77 -4.84 0.21 -5.15
C LEU A 77 -4.78 -0.62 -6.44
N GLN A 78 -4.64 -1.95 -6.31
CA GLN A 78 -4.68 -2.87 -7.44
C GLN A 78 -6.06 -2.85 -8.15
N LYS A 79 -7.16 -2.79 -7.39
CA LYS A 79 -8.53 -2.73 -7.96
C LYS A 79 -8.81 -1.47 -8.78
N VAL A 80 -8.11 -0.38 -8.50
CA VAL A 80 -8.22 0.89 -9.25
C VAL A 80 -7.11 1.04 -10.28
N ASP A 81 -6.44 -0.06 -10.66
CA ASP A 81 -5.38 -0.06 -11.68
C ASP A 81 -4.27 0.96 -11.33
N PHE A 82 -3.87 0.99 -10.06
CA PHE A 82 -2.80 1.84 -9.52
C PHE A 82 -3.03 3.35 -9.72
N HIS A 83 -4.28 3.75 -9.96
CA HIS A 83 -4.68 5.15 -10.00
C HIS A 83 -4.73 5.73 -8.58
N ILE A 84 -3.63 6.37 -8.15
CA ILE A 84 -3.47 6.93 -6.79
C ILE A 84 -4.44 8.07 -6.44
N PHE A 85 -5.01 8.73 -7.45
CA PHE A 85 -5.94 9.85 -7.26
C PHE A 85 -7.42 9.42 -7.35
N ASP A 86 -7.71 8.11 -7.44
CA ASP A 86 -9.09 7.63 -7.46
C ASP A 86 -9.79 7.97 -6.14
N GLY A 87 -10.98 8.59 -6.24
CA GLY A 87 -11.83 8.89 -5.09
C GLY A 87 -12.15 7.64 -4.26
N LYS A 88 -12.22 6.45 -4.87
CA LYS A 88 -12.45 5.17 -4.17
C LYS A 88 -11.37 4.86 -3.12
N LEU A 89 -10.14 5.32 -3.31
CA LEU A 89 -9.06 5.12 -2.33
C LEU A 89 -9.19 6.03 -1.10
N GLN A 90 -9.92 7.14 -1.21
CA GLN A 90 -10.12 8.10 -0.12
C GLN A 90 -11.18 7.61 0.88
N TRP A 91 -12.09 6.75 0.43
CA TRP A 91 -13.14 6.20 1.28
C TRP A 91 -12.56 5.18 2.27
N LYS A 92 -12.68 5.52 3.56
CA LYS A 92 -12.34 4.58 4.64
C LYS A 92 -13.40 3.50 4.70
N ASN A 93 -12.98 2.25 4.73
CA ASN A 93 -13.90 1.14 4.94
C ASN A 93 -14.36 1.13 6.42
N PRO A 94 -15.64 1.41 6.73
CA PRO A 94 -16.12 1.45 8.12
C PRO A 94 -16.09 0.06 8.78
N LEU A 95 -16.03 -1.01 8.00
CA LEU A 95 -15.94 -2.39 8.49
C LEU A 95 -14.50 -2.85 8.77
N LEU A 96 -13.48 -2.02 8.47
CA LEU A 96 -12.08 -2.38 8.69
C LEU A 96 -11.78 -2.74 10.16
N PRO A 97 -12.24 -1.98 11.18
CA PRO A 97 -11.99 -2.32 12.58
C PRO A 97 -12.64 -3.65 12.99
N TYR A 98 -13.85 -3.92 12.47
CA TYR A 98 -14.55 -5.19 12.69
C TYR A 98 -13.79 -6.37 12.09
N HIS A 99 -13.31 -6.22 10.84
CA HIS A 99 -12.44 -7.21 10.24
C HIS A 99 -11.16 -7.39 11.08
N MET A 100 -10.48 -6.33 11.49
CA MET A 100 -9.28 -6.44 12.33
C MET A 100 -9.55 -7.21 13.63
N TYR A 101 -10.69 -6.98 14.27
CA TYR A 101 -11.10 -7.68 15.50
C TYR A 101 -11.33 -9.19 15.27
N ILE A 102 -12.06 -9.57 14.23
CA ILE A 102 -12.24 -10.99 13.87
C ILE A 102 -10.90 -11.67 13.60
N ASN A 103 -9.99 -10.98 12.93
CA ASN A 103 -8.70 -11.54 12.56
C ASN A 103 -7.74 -11.65 13.75
N LYS A 104 -7.83 -10.73 14.71
CA LYS A 104 -7.21 -10.87 16.04
C LYS A 104 -7.66 -12.16 16.72
N LEU A 105 -8.97 -12.42 16.74
CA LEU A 105 -9.55 -13.63 17.33
C LEU A 105 -9.14 -14.91 16.58
N ARG A 106 -9.05 -14.85 15.25
CA ARG A 106 -8.67 -15.99 14.39
C ARG A 106 -7.16 -16.19 14.25
N ARG A 107 -6.32 -15.37 14.91
CA ARG A 107 -4.85 -15.37 14.80
C ARG A 107 -4.35 -15.38 13.34
N LYS A 108 -5.09 -14.74 12.43
CA LYS A 108 -4.79 -14.69 10.99
C LYS A 108 -4.49 -13.26 10.56
N PHE A 109 -3.37 -13.05 9.90
CA PHE A 109 -2.95 -11.75 9.36
C PHE A 109 -3.08 -11.75 7.84
#